data_AF-A0AAC9UMF0-F1
#
_entry.id   AF-A0AAC9UMF0-F1
#
_cell.length_a   1.000
_cell.length_b   1.000
_cell.length_c   1.000
_cell.angle_alpha   90.00
_cell.angle_beta   90.00
_cell.angle_gamma   90.00
#
_symmetry.space_group_name_H-M   'P 1'
#
loop_
_entity.id
_entity.type
_entity.pdbx_description
1 polymer ?
#
loop_
_entity_poly.entity_id
_entity_poly.type
_entity_poly.pdbx_seq_one_letter_code
_entity_poly.pdbx_strand_id
1 'polypeptide(L)'
;MVIRKAYKFRLKTTPDINAKMAQYAGNCRFLWNKALAINLFKLQNKQKICYYQELDFFSKLWKKSEEYGFLTLSPAQTIQQTG
;
A
#
# COMPACT_ATOMS: atom_id res chain seq x y z
N MET A 1 17.50 33.41 -19.40
CA MET A 1 17.79 32.42 -18.33
C MET A 1 16.55 32.26 -17.46
N VAL A 2 15.88 31.11 -17.49
CA VAL A 2 14.66 30.87 -16.69
C VAL A 2 15.06 30.32 -15.33
N ILE A 3 14.82 31.08 -14.26
CA ILE A 3 15.04 30.60 -12.88
C ILE A 3 13.85 29.73 -12.49
N ARG A 4 14.06 28.41 -12.41
CA ARG A 4 13.04 27.48 -11.88
C ARG A 4 13.04 27.56 -10.36
N LYS A 5 11.94 28.04 -9.78
CA LYS A 5 11.70 28.04 -8.33
C LYS A 5 10.73 26.91 -7.99
N ALA A 6 10.97 26.24 -6.87
CA ALA A 6 10.07 25.24 -6.31
C ALA A 6 9.77 25.58 -4.85
N TYR A 7 8.58 25.18 -4.38
CA TYR A 7 8.14 25.38 -3.01
C TYR A 7 8.03 24.01 -2.32
N LYS A 8 8.53 23.93 -1.08
CA LYS A 8 8.39 22.75 -0.24
C LYS A 8 7.35 23.03 0.85
N PHE A 9 6.25 22.30 0.82
CA PHE A 9 5.20 22.40 1.83
C PHE A 9 5.28 21.23 2.80
N ARG A 10 4.89 21.48 4.06
CA ARG A 10 4.68 20.45 5.08
C ARG A 10 3.25 20.51 5.54
N LEU A 11 2.58 19.36 5.61
CA LEU A 11 1.26 19.26 6.23
C LEU A 11 1.40 19.53 7.74
N LYS A 12 0.57 20.44 8.26
CA LYS A 12 0.39 20.59 9.71
C LYS A 12 -0.67 19.60 10.15
N THR A 13 -0.29 18.66 10.99
CA THR A 13 -1.14 17.55 11.44
C THR A 13 -1.27 17.54 12.96
N THR A 14 -2.38 17.02 13.47
CA THR A 14 -2.56 16.70 14.89
C THR A 14 -1.99 15.32 15.20
N PRO A 15 -1.76 14.97 16.49
CA PRO A 15 -1.35 13.62 16.88
C PRO A 15 -2.27 12.51 16.31
N ASP A 16 -3.58 12.72 16.32
CA ASP A 16 -4.56 11.77 15.78
C ASP A 16 -4.40 11.55 14.26
N ILE A 17 -4.18 12.64 13.52
CA ILE A 17 -3.96 12.56 12.07
C ILE A 17 -2.64 11.84 11.78
N ASN A 18 -1.58 12.12 12.55
CA ASN A 18 -0.31 11.43 12.40
C ASN A 18 -0.42 9.93 12.66
N ALA A 19 -1.15 9.53 13.71
CA ALA A 19 -1.40 8.12 14.01
C ALA A 19 -2.15 7.42 12.86
N LYS A 20 -3.20 8.07 12.32
CA LYS A 20 -3.93 7.55 11.15
C LYS A 20 -3.04 7.44 9.91
N MET A 21 -2.26 8.46 9.60
CA MET A 21 -1.33 8.44 8.46
C MET A 21 -0.29 7.33 8.60
N ALA A 22 0.27 7.13 9.79
CA ALA A 22 1.20 6.04 10.07
C ALA A 22 0.54 4.67 9.90
N GLN A 23 -0.67 4.48 10.42
CA GLN A 23 -1.45 3.26 10.23
C GLN A 23 -1.69 2.97 8.74
N TYR A 24 -2.10 3.97 7.97
CA TYR A 24 -2.39 3.83 6.55
C TYR A 24 -1.12 3.46 5.77
N ALA A 25 -0.02 4.18 6.01
CA ALA A 25 1.26 3.90 5.38
C ALA A 25 1.79 2.50 5.75
N GLY A 26 1.66 2.09 7.01
CA GLY A 26 2.03 0.76 7.48
C GLY A 26 1.25 -0.34 6.79
N ASN A 27 -0.08 -0.20 6.70
CA ASN A 27 -0.94 -1.17 6.03
C ASN A 27 -0.64 -1.28 4.52
N CYS A 28 -0.40 -0.14 3.85
CA CYS A 28 0.03 -0.14 2.45
C CYS A 28 1.38 -0.85 2.29
N ARG A 29 2.37 -0.51 3.13
CA ARG A 29 3.70 -1.15 3.09
C ARG A 29 3.62 -2.66 3.30
N PHE A 30 2.80 -3.12 4.23
CA PHE A 30 2.57 -4.54 4.49
C PHE A 30 2.04 -5.26 3.23
N LEU A 31 1.00 -4.71 2.61
CA LEU A 31 0.40 -5.30 1.41
C LEU A 31 1.36 -5.31 0.23
N TRP A 32 2.11 -4.23 0.04
CA TRP A 32 3.16 -4.18 -0.98
C TRP A 32 4.19 -5.29 -0.77
N ASN A 33 4.67 -5.49 0.46
CA ASN A 33 5.66 -6.53 0.76
C ASN A 33 5.09 -7.94 0.46
N LYS A 34 3.82 -8.18 0.78
CA LYS A 34 3.11 -9.41 0.44
C LYS A 34 3.00 -9.63 -1.08
N ALA A 35 2.59 -8.59 -1.81
CA ALA A 35 2.51 -8.64 -3.28
C ALA A 35 3.89 -8.89 -3.92
N LEU A 36 4.93 -8.20 -3.43
CA LEU A 36 6.29 -8.42 -3.87
C LEU A 36 6.73 -9.87 -3.62
N ALA A 37 6.47 -10.42 -2.44
CA ALA A 37 6.84 -11.79 -2.10
C ALA A 37 6.20 -12.81 -3.06
N ILE A 38 4.92 -12.61 -3.43
CA ILE A 38 4.24 -13.43 -4.44
C ILE A 38 4.94 -13.34 -5.80
N ASN A 39 5.25 -12.13 -6.25
CA ASN A 39 5.89 -11.92 -7.55
C ASN A 39 7.31 -12.45 -7.59
N LEU A 40 8.09 -12.30 -6.51
CA LEU A 40 9.41 -12.91 -6.40
C LEU A 40 9.34 -14.43 -6.45
N PHE A 41 8.40 -15.04 -5.72
CA PHE A 41 8.17 -16.48 -5.77
C PHE A 41 7.80 -16.96 -7.18
N LYS A 42 6.83 -16.29 -7.83
CA LYS A 42 6.44 -16.61 -9.21
C LYS A 42 7.62 -16.49 -10.18
N LEU A 43 8.39 -15.42 -10.07
CA LEU A 43 9.56 -15.17 -10.91
C LEU A 43 10.62 -16.27 -10.75
N GLN A 44 10.94 -16.65 -9.51
CA GLN A 44 11.87 -17.74 -9.21
C GLN A 44 11.40 -19.08 -9.82
N ASN A 45 10.09 -19.30 -9.86
CA ASN A 45 9.47 -20.49 -10.44
C ASN A 45 9.16 -20.36 -11.94
N LYS A 46 9.66 -19.31 -12.63
CA LYS A 46 9.40 -19.03 -14.05
C LYS A 46 7.91 -18.93 -14.41
N GLN A 47 7.09 -18.51 -13.46
CA GLN A 47 5.67 -18.26 -13.63
C GLN A 47 5.41 -16.79 -13.99
N LYS A 48 4.27 -16.51 -14.62
CA LYS A 48 3.83 -15.14 -14.90
C LYS A 48 3.58 -14.39 -13.59
N ILE A 49 4.19 -13.21 -13.44
CA ILE A 49 3.97 -12.31 -12.31
C ILE A 49 2.51 -11.83 -12.27
N CYS A 50 2.04 -11.51 -11.07
CA CYS A 50 0.77 -10.84 -10.85
C CYS A 50 0.86 -9.37 -11.26
N TYR A 51 -0.16 -8.89 -11.97
CA TYR A 51 -0.36 -7.47 -12.25
C TYR A 51 -1.45 -6.87 -11.34
N TYR A 52 -1.76 -5.58 -11.53
CA TYR A 52 -2.69 -4.80 -10.71
C TYR A 52 -4.01 -5.54 -10.40
N GLN A 53 -4.66 -6.12 -11.42
CA GLN A 53 -5.98 -6.77 -11.24
C GLN A 53 -5.93 -7.96 -10.26
N GLU A 54 -4.89 -8.79 -10.36
CA GLU A 54 -4.67 -9.92 -9.45
C GLU A 54 -4.32 -9.42 -8.04
N LEU A 55 -3.47 -8.39 -7.93
CA LEU A 55 -3.05 -7.83 -6.65
C LEU A 55 -4.20 -7.08 -5.94
N ASP A 56 -5.06 -6.37 -6.65
CA ASP A 56 -6.27 -5.73 -6.09
C ASP A 56 -7.24 -6.79 -5.56
N PHE A 57 -7.41 -7.91 -6.28
CA PHE A 57 -8.18 -9.05 -5.77
C PHE A 57 -7.60 -9.59 -4.43
N PHE A 58 -6.29 -9.84 -4.38
CA PHE A 58 -5.64 -10.30 -3.14
C PHE A 58 -5.76 -9.27 -2.00
N SER A 59 -5.65 -7.97 -2.29
CA SER A 59 -5.79 -6.92 -1.29
C SER A 59 -7.15 -6.95 -0.60
N LYS A 60 -8.22 -7.18 -1.36
CA LYS A 60 -9.60 -7.31 -0.83
C LYS A 60 -9.77 -8.61 -0.06
N LEU A 61 -9.18 -9.70 -0.54
CA LEU A 61 -9.21 -10.99 0.13
C LEU A 61 -8.54 -10.93 1.50
N TRP A 62 -7.32 -10.38 1.57
CA TRP A 62 -6.60 -10.22 2.83
C TRP A 62 -7.29 -9.25 3.77
N LYS A 63 -7.86 -8.16 3.26
CA LYS A 63 -8.61 -7.23 4.10
C LYS A 63 -9.85 -7.88 4.75
N LYS A 64 -10.43 -8.89 4.11
CA LYS A 64 -11.56 -9.66 4.64
C LYS A 64 -11.14 -10.83 5.55
N SER A 65 -9.85 -11.17 5.61
CA SER A 65 -9.40 -12.29 6.45
C SER A 65 -9.30 -11.89 7.92
N GLU A 66 -9.56 -12.84 8.80
CA GLU A 66 -9.38 -12.65 10.24
C GLU A 66 -7.90 -12.40 10.58
N GLU A 67 -6.99 -13.15 9.94
CA GLU A 67 -5.54 -13.05 10.12
C GLU A 67 -5.01 -11.62 9.86
N TYR A 68 -5.57 -10.92 8.87
CA TYR A 68 -5.15 -9.55 8.52
C TYR A 68 -6.24 -8.52 8.84
N GLY A 69 -7.03 -8.76 9.90
CA GLY A 69 -8.10 -7.88 10.33
C GLY A 69 -7.65 -6.43 10.59
N PHE A 70 -6.38 -6.21 10.94
CA PHE A 70 -5.81 -4.86 11.09
C PHE A 70 -5.83 -4.02 9.80
N LEU A 71 -5.97 -4.64 8.63
CA LEU A 71 -6.13 -3.94 7.35
C LEU A 71 -7.46 -3.18 7.26
N THR A 72 -8.45 -3.55 8.08
CA THR A 72 -9.74 -2.83 8.19
C THR A 72 -9.59 -1.46 8.85
N LEU A 73 -8.51 -1.22 9.60
CA LEU A 73 -8.20 0.08 10.23
C LEU A 73 -7.86 1.18 9.21
N SER A 74 -7.57 0.80 7.96
CA SER A 74 -7.33 1.74 6.86
C SER A 74 -8.50 1.75 5.88
N PRO A 75 -8.80 2.90 5.23
CA PRO A 75 -9.74 2.95 4.12
C PRO A 75 -9.39 1.96 3.01
N ALA A 76 -10.37 1.49 2.25
CA ALA A 76 -10.10 0.56 1.13
C ALA A 76 -9.27 1.25 0.04
N GLN A 77 -9.58 2.52 -0.23
CA GLN A 77 -8.96 3.32 -1.29
C GLN A 77 -7.44 3.46 -1.10
N THR A 78 -6.96 3.59 0.15
CA THR A 78 -5.51 3.70 0.41
C THR A 78 -4.78 2.41 0.06
N ILE A 79 -5.42 1.27 0.33
CA ILE A 79 -4.87 -0.06 0.09
C ILE A 79 -4.82 -0.36 -1.42
N GLN A 80 -5.87 -0.01 -2.17
CA GLN A 80 -5.98 -0.31 -3.60
C GLN A 80 -4.95 0.41 -4.47
N GLN A 81 -4.39 1.54 -4.00
CA GLN A 81 -3.36 2.29 -4.71
C GLN A 81 -1.95 1.65 -4.65
N THR A 82 -1.80 0.52 -3.97
CA THR A 82 -0.48 -0.05 -3.68
C THR A 82 0.03 -1.02 -4.77
N GLY A 83 -0.81 -1.38 -5.74
CA GLY A 83 -0.51 -2.34 -6.82
C GLY A 83 -0.25 -1.70 -8.17
#